data_AF-A0A949WU59-F1
#
_entry.id   AF-A0A949WU59-F1
#
_cell.length_a   1.000
_cell.length_b   1.000
_cell.length_c   1.000
_cell.angle_alpha   90.00
_cell.angle_beta   90.00
_cell.angle_gamma   90.00
#
_symmetry.space_group_name_H-M   'P 1'
#
loop_
_entity.id
_entity.type
_entity.pdbx_description
1 polymer ?
#
loop_
_entity_poly.entity_id
_entity_poly.type
_entity_poly.pdbx_seq_one_letter_code
_entity_poly.pdbx_strand_id
1 'polypeptide(L)'
;MNLNISQSEAINFYDGSNTDYYIKRTPSVKTSIDLPLSTVSNLSQDSIEISNDARSQCNYITEFKTATTVTNHTPTLENITTSSNTFISSDSIDPEFIKNYSLKYVEIRKEILENSSQDEAAKKINLLDTAYNDAINSAAGSLASDFQNFFDYASNEWSYNNSEGEINKFDVDAFKNNILSLANEAFSVVKQAFNDNNFDNLQSKLENKLSNIQSGTTIESMNYTDIKEVDNFLKNLPKLKNHVKEYFDDGTYRPVSGNWTTSDAVNAINLEYTMAKNFLNSGGAYDSVKKTVYNTTLKNISSYHKRFAFDYQSDQNQDQINKDRNNYKLLKEQYENFEKKLDAAKKQNNMKMVLTYLEILNGLKTQLAEATAKLKDDTEAQNKLSKNPNNVVETEAYKDISNGEIFNENQD
;
A
#
# COMPACT_ATOMS: atom_id res chain seq x y z
N MET A 1 -53.96 -5.07 -19.88
CA MET A 1 -54.36 -5.97 -20.98
C MET A 1 -53.06 -6.59 -21.51
N ASN A 2 -52.87 -7.89 -21.34
CA ASN A 2 -51.68 -8.62 -21.81
C ASN A 2 -51.79 -8.87 -23.32
N LEU A 3 -50.70 -8.66 -24.06
CA LEU A 3 -50.14 -9.66 -25.00
C LEU A 3 -48.80 -9.19 -25.62
N ASN A 4 -47.86 -10.14 -25.60
CA ASN A 4 -46.54 -10.27 -26.24
C ASN A 4 -46.32 -9.53 -27.57
N ILE A 5 -45.10 -8.97 -27.73
CA ILE A 5 -44.39 -8.93 -29.03
C ILE A 5 -42.90 -9.31 -28.83
N SER A 6 -42.60 -10.51 -29.32
CA SER A 6 -41.41 -11.06 -30.00
C SER A 6 -40.04 -10.36 -29.92
N GLN A 7 -39.05 -11.16 -29.50
CA GLN A 7 -37.63 -11.05 -29.87
C GLN A 7 -37.45 -11.23 -31.39
N SER A 8 -37.46 -10.15 -32.18
CA SER A 8 -36.95 -10.15 -33.55
C SER A 8 -37.06 -8.75 -34.18
N GLU A 9 -36.17 -7.81 -33.87
CA GLU A 9 -36.00 -6.58 -34.68
C GLU A 9 -34.73 -5.79 -34.34
N ALA A 10 -33.61 -6.50 -34.16
CA ALA A 10 -32.31 -5.86 -33.97
C ALA A 10 -31.20 -6.59 -34.72
N ILE A 11 -31.39 -6.89 -36.01
CA ILE A 11 -30.26 -7.26 -36.89
C ILE A 11 -30.57 -6.79 -38.32
N ASN A 12 -29.85 -5.75 -38.78
CA ASN A 12 -28.95 -5.79 -39.94
C ASN A 12 -28.62 -4.37 -40.42
N PHE A 13 -27.37 -3.96 -40.24
CA PHE A 13 -26.50 -3.57 -41.36
C PHE A 13 -25.03 -3.71 -40.94
N TYR A 14 -24.44 -4.83 -41.37
CA TYR A 14 -23.06 -5.09 -41.83
C TYR A 14 -21.91 -4.35 -41.12
N ASP A 15 -21.03 -5.00 -40.34
CA ASP A 15 -20.03 -6.06 -40.64
C ASP A 15 -18.97 -5.71 -41.70
N GLY A 16 -17.72 -5.89 -41.28
CA GLY A 16 -16.49 -5.56 -41.98
C GLY A 16 -15.26 -5.75 -41.09
N SER A 17 -15.10 -6.96 -40.52
CA SER A 17 -13.84 -7.76 -40.38
C SER A 17 -12.53 -7.08 -39.93
N ASN A 18 -11.64 -7.63 -39.10
CA ASN A 18 -11.50 -8.87 -38.35
C ASN A 18 -10.10 -8.78 -37.68
N THR A 19 -9.95 -9.16 -36.39
CA THR A 19 -8.89 -10.05 -35.83
C THR A 19 -8.85 -9.94 -34.30
N ASP A 20 -9.34 -11.01 -33.67
CA ASP A 20 -8.81 -11.75 -32.52
C ASP A 20 -8.27 -11.00 -31.29
N TYR A 21 -8.96 -11.16 -30.15
CA TYR A 21 -8.46 -11.90 -28.98
C TYR A 21 -9.63 -12.27 -28.06
N TYR A 22 -9.82 -13.57 -27.84
CA TYR A 22 -10.81 -14.15 -26.94
C TYR A 22 -10.39 -13.97 -25.47
N ILE A 23 -11.25 -13.36 -24.64
CA ILE A 23 -11.28 -13.62 -23.19
C ILE A 23 -12.53 -14.45 -22.91
N LYS A 24 -12.33 -15.73 -22.57
CA LYS A 24 -13.38 -16.63 -22.09
C LYS A 24 -14.00 -16.05 -20.82
N ARG A 25 -15.26 -15.62 -20.89
CA ARG A 25 -16.13 -15.47 -19.71
C ARG A 25 -16.77 -16.82 -19.38
N THR A 26 -16.52 -17.37 -18.20
CA THR A 26 -17.38 -18.40 -17.60
C THR A 26 -18.53 -17.73 -16.83
N PRO A 27 -19.79 -18.21 -16.98
CA PRO A 27 -20.94 -17.64 -16.31
C PRO A 27 -21.11 -18.20 -14.89
N SER A 28 -21.40 -17.32 -13.91
CA SER A 28 -21.79 -17.73 -12.56
C SER A 28 -23.23 -18.26 -12.55
N VAL A 29 -23.39 -19.56 -12.30
CA VAL A 29 -24.67 -20.18 -11.97
C VAL A 29 -24.74 -20.32 -10.45
N LYS A 30 -25.82 -19.79 -9.85
CA LYS A 30 -26.21 -20.06 -8.46
C LYS A 30 -26.70 -21.50 -8.33
N THR A 31 -26.21 -22.21 -7.31
CA THR A 31 -27.00 -23.23 -6.59
C THR A 31 -26.42 -23.49 -5.19
N SER A 32 -27.27 -23.36 -4.18
CA SER A 32 -27.07 -23.85 -2.82
C SER A 32 -27.14 -25.37 -2.80
N ILE A 33 -26.19 -26.05 -2.13
CA ILE A 33 -26.35 -27.41 -1.60
C ILE A 33 -25.59 -27.50 -0.26
N ASP A 34 -26.30 -27.98 0.76
CA ASP A 34 -25.84 -28.29 2.10
C ASP A 34 -25.16 -29.69 2.20
N LEU A 35 -24.07 -29.78 2.99
CA LEU A 35 -23.48 -30.93 3.76
C LEU A 35 -22.95 -32.18 3.00
N PRO A 36 -22.02 -33.03 3.55
CA PRO A 36 -21.51 -33.16 4.94
C PRO A 36 -19.97 -33.30 5.16
N LEU A 37 -19.56 -33.36 6.44
CA LEU A 37 -18.24 -33.71 7.02
C LEU A 37 -17.48 -34.86 6.31
N SER A 38 -16.15 -34.73 6.17
CA SER A 38 -15.13 -35.54 6.90
C SER A 38 -13.77 -35.69 6.18
N THR A 39 -12.69 -35.62 6.99
CA THR A 39 -11.37 -36.31 6.89
C THR A 39 -10.22 -35.72 6.03
N VAL A 40 -9.33 -34.97 6.72
CA VAL A 40 -7.87 -35.20 6.97
C VAL A 40 -6.95 -35.37 5.73
N SER A 41 -5.87 -34.59 5.51
CA SER A 41 -4.69 -34.47 6.38
C SER A 41 -3.73 -33.29 6.10
N ASN A 42 -3.31 -32.66 7.20
CA ASN A 42 -1.93 -32.35 7.64
C ASN A 42 -1.01 -31.43 6.81
N LEU A 43 -0.96 -30.17 7.25
CA LEU A 43 0.28 -29.42 7.48
C LEU A 43 0.13 -28.77 8.87
N SER A 44 0.98 -29.16 9.81
CA SER A 44 0.87 -28.79 11.21
C SER A 44 1.07 -27.28 11.39
N GLN A 45 -0.01 -26.61 11.80
CA GLN A 45 0.11 -25.48 12.71
C GLN A 45 0.55 -26.06 14.05
N ASP A 46 1.84 -26.01 14.36
CA ASP A 46 2.29 -26.06 15.74
C ASP A 46 1.91 -24.72 16.39
N SER A 47 0.62 -24.56 16.66
CA SER A 47 0.14 -23.58 17.61
C SER A 47 0.58 -24.07 18.99
N ILE A 48 1.68 -23.53 19.50
CA ILE A 48 2.03 -23.68 20.90
C ILE A 48 0.89 -23.03 21.68
N GLU A 49 0.05 -23.86 22.32
CA GLU A 49 -1.00 -23.39 23.23
C GLU A 49 -0.35 -22.66 24.40
N ILE A 50 -0.40 -21.33 24.36
CA ILE A 50 0.10 -20.45 25.41
C ILE A 50 -0.80 -20.66 26.65
N SER A 51 -0.22 -21.09 27.76
CA SER A 51 -0.98 -21.16 29.02
C SER A 51 -1.48 -19.76 29.41
N ASN A 52 -2.64 -19.66 30.07
CA ASN A 52 -3.20 -18.36 30.47
C ASN A 52 -2.24 -17.52 31.35
N ASP A 53 -1.33 -18.18 32.06
CA ASP A 53 -0.26 -17.52 32.83
C ASP A 53 0.84 -16.96 31.92
N ALA A 54 1.28 -17.72 30.91
CA ALA A 54 2.25 -17.24 29.92
C ALA A 54 1.67 -16.06 29.11
N ARG A 55 0.37 -16.07 28.82
CA ARG A 55 -0.33 -14.95 28.18
C ARG A 55 -0.35 -13.70 29.06
N SER A 56 -0.56 -13.86 30.36
CA SER A 56 -0.55 -12.76 31.33
C SER A 56 0.85 -12.16 31.51
N GLN A 57 1.90 -13.00 31.48
CA GLN A 57 3.29 -12.54 31.54
C GLN A 57 3.75 -11.89 30.22
N CYS A 58 3.34 -12.43 29.06
CA CYS A 58 3.52 -11.76 27.76
C CYS A 58 2.82 -10.40 27.73
N ASN A 59 1.58 -10.32 28.22
CA ASN A 59 0.87 -9.05 28.34
C ASN A 59 1.62 -8.10 29.27
N TYR A 60 2.16 -8.55 30.41
CA TYR A 60 2.92 -7.68 31.32
C TYR A 60 4.27 -7.19 30.75
N ILE A 61 4.93 -7.99 29.90
CA ILE A 61 6.14 -7.57 29.16
C ILE A 61 5.78 -6.54 28.06
N THR A 62 4.58 -6.65 27.48
CA THR A 62 4.13 -5.82 26.35
C THR A 62 3.23 -4.64 26.75
N GLU A 63 2.71 -4.61 27.99
CA GLU A 63 1.87 -3.55 28.58
C GLU A 63 2.74 -2.37 29.03
N PHE A 64 3.42 -1.78 28.05
CA PHE A 64 3.58 -0.34 27.91
C PHE A 64 3.38 0.08 26.44
N LYS A 65 2.51 -0.64 25.70
CA LYS A 65 1.68 0.03 24.68
C LYS A 65 0.87 1.08 25.44
N THR A 66 1.29 2.33 25.31
CA THR A 66 0.65 3.55 25.82
C THR A 66 -0.82 3.37 26.19
N ALA A 67 -1.21 3.82 27.39
CA ALA A 67 -2.60 3.96 27.80
C ALA A 67 -3.43 4.65 26.71
N THR A 68 -4.09 3.87 25.85
CA THR A 68 -5.32 4.18 25.13
C THR A 68 -5.82 2.93 24.39
N THR A 69 -6.85 2.31 24.97
CA THR A 69 -7.92 1.53 24.32
C THR A 69 -7.53 0.38 23.39
N VAL A 70 -7.52 -0.82 23.96
CA VAL A 70 -7.69 -2.10 23.26
C VAL A 70 -9.15 -2.21 22.79
N THR A 71 -9.36 -2.44 21.49
CA THR A 71 -10.56 -3.14 21.01
C THR A 71 -10.11 -4.34 20.18
N ASN A 72 -10.57 -5.51 20.59
CA ASN A 72 -10.34 -6.79 19.91
C ASN A 72 -11.00 -6.77 18.53
N HIS A 73 -10.23 -7.01 17.47
CA HIS A 73 -10.78 -7.42 16.19
C HIS A 73 -10.08 -8.68 15.67
N THR A 74 -10.88 -9.75 15.58
CA THR A 74 -10.63 -10.93 14.77
C THR A 74 -10.54 -10.51 13.30
N PRO A 75 -9.51 -10.94 12.52
CA PRO A 75 -9.37 -10.51 11.14
C PRO A 75 -10.45 -11.20 10.31
N THR A 76 -11.39 -10.41 9.80
CA THR A 76 -12.29 -10.82 8.72
C THR A 76 -11.79 -10.12 7.47
N LEU A 77 -11.51 -10.90 6.44
CA LEU A 77 -11.05 -10.43 5.15
C LEU A 77 -12.21 -9.72 4.44
N GLU A 78 -12.28 -8.39 4.48
CA GLU A 78 -12.94 -7.54 3.47
C GLU A 78 -12.73 -6.04 3.76
N ASN A 79 -12.48 -5.30 2.68
CA ASN A 79 -12.41 -3.83 2.55
C ASN A 79 -11.11 -3.12 2.96
N ILE A 80 -10.29 -2.94 1.92
CA ILE A 80 -9.32 -1.85 1.74
C ILE A 80 -9.98 -0.52 2.11
N THR A 81 -9.61 0.06 3.25
CA THR A 81 -9.53 1.53 3.43
C THR A 81 -8.72 1.88 4.66
N THR A 82 -7.94 2.96 4.52
CA THR A 82 -7.00 3.61 5.46
C THR A 82 -5.71 2.86 5.76
N SER A 83 -4.85 2.78 4.75
CA SER A 83 -3.42 2.49 4.88
C SER A 83 -2.72 3.50 5.80
N SER A 84 -1.77 3.02 6.59
CA SER A 84 -0.99 3.80 7.56
C SER A 84 -0.32 5.01 6.93
N ASN A 85 -0.16 6.00 7.78
CA ASN A 85 0.35 7.32 7.44
C ASN A 85 1.90 7.34 7.37
N THR A 86 2.61 6.23 7.24
CA THR A 86 4.09 6.18 7.20
C THR A 86 4.48 4.83 6.58
N PHE A 87 5.73 4.67 6.12
CA PHE A 87 6.30 3.33 5.85
C PHE A 87 6.21 2.41 7.08
N ILE A 88 6.18 3.06 8.24
CA ILE A 88 5.97 2.49 9.55
C ILE A 88 4.47 2.22 9.80
N SER A 89 4.13 0.99 10.17
CA SER A 89 2.77 0.60 10.56
C SER A 89 2.31 1.27 11.86
N SER A 90 1.00 1.39 12.08
CA SER A 90 0.45 1.95 13.35
C SER A 90 0.78 1.12 14.58
N ASP A 91 1.14 -0.16 14.38
CA ASP A 91 1.57 -1.11 15.41
C ASP A 91 3.09 -1.27 15.46
N SER A 92 3.84 -0.36 14.84
CA SER A 92 5.31 -0.42 14.78
C SER A 92 5.95 -0.46 16.16
N ILE A 93 7.06 -1.19 16.22
CA ILE A 93 7.81 -1.41 17.45
C ILE A 93 9.18 -0.78 17.29
N ASP A 94 9.46 0.21 18.14
CA ASP A 94 10.74 0.90 18.18
C ASP A 94 11.88 -0.10 18.49
N PRO A 95 13.02 -0.08 17.77
CA PRO A 95 14.16 -0.97 18.01
C PRO A 95 14.65 -1.00 19.47
N GLU A 96 14.37 0.05 20.25
CA GLU A 96 14.64 0.11 21.68
C GLU A 96 13.94 -1.01 22.49
N PHE A 97 12.97 -1.72 21.91
CA PHE A 97 12.37 -2.91 22.51
C PHE A 97 13.41 -3.96 22.94
N ILE A 98 14.51 -4.10 22.20
CA ILE A 98 15.60 -5.06 22.53
C ILE A 98 16.15 -4.79 23.93
N LYS A 99 16.43 -3.52 24.24
CA LYS A 99 16.93 -3.10 25.56
C LYS A 99 15.80 -3.12 26.59
N ASN A 100 14.66 -2.53 26.26
CA ASN A 100 13.55 -2.35 27.19
C ASN A 100 12.99 -3.68 27.69
N TYR A 101 12.80 -4.67 26.80
CA TYR A 101 12.30 -5.99 27.20
C TYR A 101 13.32 -6.73 28.07
N SER A 102 14.62 -6.57 27.77
CA SER A 102 15.70 -7.17 28.57
C SER A 102 15.78 -6.58 29.98
N LEU A 103 15.61 -5.26 30.12
CA LEU A 103 15.53 -4.60 31.42
C LEU A 103 14.27 -5.03 32.18
N LYS A 104 13.11 -5.10 31.49
CA LYS A 104 11.86 -5.52 32.13
C LYS A 104 11.89 -6.96 32.60
N TYR A 105 12.50 -7.84 31.83
CA TYR A 105 12.76 -9.22 32.24
C TYR A 105 13.52 -9.28 33.57
N VAL A 106 14.54 -8.42 33.76
CA VAL A 106 15.32 -8.38 35.01
C VAL A 106 14.46 -7.99 36.19
N GLU A 107 13.60 -6.98 36.04
CA GLU A 107 12.67 -6.54 37.09
C GLU A 107 11.75 -7.68 37.53
N ILE A 108 11.09 -8.34 36.57
CA ILE A 108 10.14 -9.42 36.86
C ILE A 108 10.85 -10.63 37.47
N ARG A 109 12.03 -10.99 36.94
CA ARG A 109 12.81 -12.12 37.47
C ARG A 109 13.26 -11.88 38.90
N LYS A 110 13.65 -10.65 39.27
CA LYS A 110 13.96 -10.30 40.66
C LYS A 110 12.74 -10.45 41.56
N GLU A 111 11.59 -9.92 41.13
CA GLU A 111 10.33 -10.04 41.87
C GLU A 111 9.93 -11.50 42.11
N ILE A 112 10.10 -12.37 41.11
CA ILE A 112 9.84 -13.81 41.24
C ILE A 112 10.77 -14.44 42.29
N LEU A 113 12.07 -14.12 42.25
CA LEU A 113 13.07 -14.66 43.17
C LEU A 113 12.86 -14.18 44.62
N GLU A 114 12.37 -12.96 44.81
CA GLU A 114 12.10 -12.37 46.13
C GLU A 114 10.80 -12.90 46.76
N ASN A 115 9.78 -13.21 45.95
CA ASN A 115 8.42 -13.48 46.43
C ASN A 115 7.96 -14.94 46.31
N SER A 116 8.76 -15.84 45.73
CA SER A 116 8.37 -17.24 45.49
C SER A 116 9.28 -18.22 46.21
N SER A 117 8.73 -19.38 46.60
CA SER A 117 9.56 -20.52 47.03
C SER A 117 10.48 -21.00 45.90
N GLN A 118 11.58 -21.68 46.21
CA GLN A 118 12.60 -22.05 45.21
C GLN A 118 12.02 -22.87 44.02
N ASP A 119 11.16 -23.84 44.29
CA ASP A 119 10.52 -24.66 43.24
C ASP A 119 9.50 -23.87 42.42
N GLU A 120 8.80 -22.94 43.04
CA GLU A 120 7.83 -22.07 42.37
C GLU A 120 8.53 -21.00 41.52
N ALA A 121 9.62 -20.43 42.04
CA ALA A 121 10.45 -19.47 41.33
C ALA A 121 11.01 -20.08 40.05
N ALA A 122 11.51 -21.33 40.10
CA ALA A 122 12.00 -22.04 38.92
C ALA A 122 10.93 -22.19 37.83
N LYS A 123 9.69 -22.55 38.22
CA LYS A 123 8.56 -22.66 37.28
C LYS A 123 8.18 -21.31 36.66
N LYS A 124 8.08 -20.26 37.48
CA LYS A 124 7.75 -18.90 37.01
C LYS A 124 8.84 -18.31 36.11
N ILE A 125 10.12 -18.57 36.39
CA ILE A 125 11.23 -18.13 35.53
C ILE A 125 11.19 -18.83 34.17
N ASN A 126 10.88 -20.13 34.11
CA ASN A 126 10.73 -20.81 32.82
C ASN A 126 9.59 -20.25 31.97
N LEU A 127 8.46 -19.88 32.61
CA LEU A 127 7.36 -19.19 31.93
C LEU A 127 7.79 -17.80 31.44
N LEU A 128 8.52 -17.05 32.27
CA LEU A 128 9.05 -15.75 31.93
C LEU A 128 10.04 -15.82 30.74
N ASP A 129 10.91 -16.83 30.69
CA ASP A 129 11.84 -17.06 29.59
C ASP A 129 11.08 -17.30 28.27
N THR A 130 10.01 -18.09 28.32
CA THR A 130 9.13 -18.34 27.16
C THR A 130 8.46 -17.04 26.72
N ALA A 131 7.88 -16.30 27.66
CA ALA A 131 7.19 -15.05 27.39
C ALA A 131 8.12 -13.97 26.80
N TYR A 132 9.36 -13.89 27.29
CA TYR A 132 10.38 -13.00 26.73
C TYR A 132 10.71 -13.35 25.28
N ASN A 133 10.97 -14.63 25.00
CA ASN A 133 11.30 -15.07 23.65
C ASN A 133 10.15 -14.82 22.66
N ASP A 134 8.91 -15.08 23.07
CA ASP A 134 7.73 -14.83 22.26
C ASP A 134 7.55 -13.33 21.97
N ALA A 135 7.71 -12.48 22.99
CA ALA A 135 7.62 -11.03 22.85
C ALA A 135 8.71 -10.48 21.91
N ILE A 136 9.96 -10.93 22.06
CA ILE A 136 11.07 -10.56 21.19
C ILE A 136 10.81 -11.02 19.75
N ASN A 137 10.32 -12.25 19.55
CA ASN A 137 10.04 -12.79 18.22
C ASN A 137 8.92 -12.03 17.50
N SER A 138 7.85 -11.67 18.22
CA SER A 138 6.79 -10.84 17.68
C SER A 138 7.29 -9.44 17.33
N ALA A 139 8.06 -8.80 18.23
CA ALA A 139 8.59 -7.47 18.02
C ALA A 139 9.56 -7.39 16.84
N ALA A 140 10.46 -8.36 16.72
CA ALA A 140 11.37 -8.50 15.59
C ALA A 140 10.61 -8.68 14.27
N GLY A 141 9.51 -9.45 14.27
CA GLY A 141 8.66 -9.64 13.10
C GLY A 141 7.99 -8.34 12.63
N SER A 142 7.42 -7.56 13.56
CA SER A 142 6.82 -6.27 13.24
C SER A 142 7.84 -5.29 12.67
N LEU A 143 8.99 -5.13 13.32
CA LEU A 143 10.05 -4.24 12.86
C LEU A 143 10.60 -4.66 11.48
N ALA A 144 10.77 -5.97 11.25
CA ALA A 144 11.23 -6.46 9.96
C ALA A 144 10.22 -6.19 8.83
N SER A 145 8.92 -6.26 9.13
CA SER A 145 7.86 -5.92 8.16
C SER A 145 7.88 -4.43 7.79
N ASP A 146 8.13 -3.54 8.74
CA ASP A 146 8.22 -2.09 8.46
C ASP A 146 9.42 -1.80 7.52
N PHE A 147 10.55 -2.47 7.74
CA PHE A 147 11.73 -2.36 6.86
C PHE A 147 11.43 -2.93 5.47
N GLN A 148 10.79 -4.10 5.40
CA GLN A 148 10.35 -4.69 4.14
C GLN A 148 9.47 -3.74 3.33
N ASN A 149 8.48 -3.10 3.99
CA ASN A 149 7.59 -2.15 3.31
C ASN A 149 8.35 -1.01 2.65
N PHE A 150 9.44 -0.54 3.25
CA PHE A 150 10.29 0.50 2.68
C PHE A 150 11.18 -0.02 1.55
N PHE A 151 11.90 -1.13 1.76
CA PHE A 151 12.85 -1.66 0.77
C PHE A 151 12.17 -2.25 -0.46
N ASP A 152 10.99 -2.84 -0.31
CA ASP A 152 10.21 -3.41 -1.41
C ASP A 152 9.23 -2.40 -2.05
N TYR A 153 9.11 -1.18 -1.52
CA TYR A 153 8.11 -0.18 -1.94
C TYR A 153 8.09 0.04 -3.45
N ALA A 154 9.24 0.38 -4.04
CA ALA A 154 9.36 0.65 -5.48
C ALA A 154 8.75 -0.47 -6.34
N SER A 155 9.02 -1.72 -5.97
CA SER A 155 8.55 -2.90 -6.71
C SER A 155 7.04 -3.11 -6.61
N ASN A 156 6.43 -2.66 -5.52
CA ASN A 156 4.99 -2.73 -5.27
C ASN A 156 4.24 -1.52 -5.87
N GLU A 157 4.85 -0.34 -5.83
CA GLU A 157 4.24 0.92 -6.27
C GLU A 157 4.17 1.01 -7.81
N TRP A 158 5.25 0.62 -8.48
CA TRP A 158 5.37 0.65 -9.95
C TRP A 158 5.92 -0.66 -10.50
N SER A 159 5.07 -1.68 -10.56
CA SER A 159 5.47 -3.04 -10.98
C SER A 159 5.76 -3.20 -12.49
N TYR A 160 5.48 -2.18 -13.30
CA TYR A 160 5.58 -2.25 -14.77
C TYR A 160 7.01 -2.18 -15.33
N ASN A 161 8.00 -1.83 -14.50
CA ASN A 161 9.43 -1.85 -14.86
C ASN A 161 10.15 -3.12 -14.40
N ASN A 162 9.45 -4.04 -13.73
CA ASN A 162 10.05 -5.25 -13.20
C ASN A 162 10.23 -6.29 -14.30
N SER A 163 11.33 -6.19 -15.06
CA SER A 163 11.85 -7.38 -15.74
C SER A 163 12.16 -8.44 -14.69
N GLU A 164 11.74 -9.69 -14.91
CA GLU A 164 11.74 -10.83 -13.97
C GLU A 164 13.09 -11.15 -13.27
N GLY A 165 14.18 -10.43 -13.56
CA GLY A 165 15.53 -10.69 -13.05
C GLY A 165 16.16 -9.67 -12.09
N GLU A 166 15.56 -8.49 -11.82
CA GLU A 166 16.26 -7.40 -11.09
C GLU A 166 15.70 -7.01 -9.71
N ILE A 167 14.63 -7.66 -9.23
CA ILE A 167 14.11 -7.34 -7.89
C ILE A 167 14.86 -8.16 -6.84
N ASN A 168 16.00 -7.66 -6.38
CA ASN A 168 16.54 -8.09 -5.09
C ASN A 168 15.58 -7.61 -4.00
N LYS A 169 14.63 -8.46 -3.63
CA LYS A 169 13.72 -8.22 -2.51
C LYS A 169 14.47 -8.24 -1.20
N PHE A 170 14.02 -7.41 -0.26
CA PHE A 170 14.54 -7.43 1.11
C PHE A 170 14.30 -8.78 1.76
N ASP A 171 15.35 -9.40 2.31
CA ASP A 171 15.22 -10.67 3.01
C ASP A 171 14.74 -10.42 4.46
N VAL A 172 13.42 -10.38 4.60
CA VAL A 172 12.73 -10.11 5.87
C VAL A 172 13.10 -11.13 6.96
N ASP A 173 13.33 -12.40 6.58
CA ASP A 173 13.67 -13.46 7.53
C ASP A 173 15.13 -13.34 7.98
N ALA A 174 16.06 -13.02 7.08
CA ALA A 174 17.44 -12.73 7.43
C ALA A 174 17.54 -11.53 8.39
N PHE A 175 16.82 -10.44 8.11
CA PHE A 175 16.82 -9.27 8.98
C PHE A 175 16.17 -9.54 10.34
N LYS A 176 15.04 -10.24 10.35
CA LYS A 176 14.39 -10.69 11.60
C LYS A 176 15.36 -11.53 12.44
N ASN A 177 16.03 -12.50 11.84
CA ASN A 177 16.98 -13.36 12.54
C ASN A 177 18.17 -12.57 13.10
N ASN A 178 18.64 -11.54 12.39
CA ASN A 178 19.64 -10.61 12.90
C ASN A 178 19.13 -9.83 14.14
N ILE A 179 17.90 -9.32 14.13
CA ILE A 179 17.28 -8.68 15.30
C ILE A 179 17.20 -9.65 16.49
N LEU A 180 16.80 -10.90 16.26
CA LEU A 180 16.77 -11.94 17.31
C LEU A 180 18.18 -12.21 17.87
N SER A 181 19.20 -12.20 17.02
CA SER A 181 20.60 -12.32 17.45
C SER A 181 21.02 -11.16 18.35
N LEU A 182 20.67 -9.91 17.99
CA LEU A 182 20.92 -8.74 18.84
C LEU A 182 20.20 -8.85 20.19
N ALA A 183 18.96 -9.32 20.20
CA ALA A 183 18.22 -9.58 21.43
C ALA A 183 18.87 -10.66 22.30
N ASN A 184 19.41 -11.73 21.69
CA ASN A 184 20.17 -12.74 22.43
C ASN A 184 21.46 -12.17 23.04
N GLU A 185 22.16 -11.27 22.33
CA GLU A 185 23.32 -10.57 22.89
C GLU A 185 22.94 -9.70 24.08
N ALA A 186 21.82 -8.95 24.02
CA ALA A 186 21.28 -8.20 25.15
C ALA A 186 20.93 -9.13 26.33
N PHE A 187 20.25 -10.24 26.05
CA PHE A 187 19.85 -11.21 27.06
C PHE A 187 21.04 -11.90 27.72
N SER A 188 22.17 -12.07 27.01
CA SER A 188 23.40 -12.62 27.57
C SER A 188 23.97 -11.73 28.69
N VAL A 189 23.90 -10.40 28.52
CA VAL A 189 24.32 -9.43 29.55
C VAL A 189 23.44 -9.53 30.80
N VAL A 190 22.14 -9.71 30.59
CA VAL A 190 21.17 -9.94 31.68
C VAL A 190 21.51 -11.23 32.44
N LYS A 191 21.73 -12.35 31.73
CA LYS A 191 22.12 -13.62 32.37
C LYS A 191 23.41 -13.48 33.17
N GLN A 192 24.40 -12.80 32.62
CA GLN A 192 25.67 -12.55 33.31
C GLN A 192 25.46 -11.72 34.59
N ALA A 193 24.62 -10.68 34.54
CA ALA A 193 24.31 -9.87 35.72
C ALA A 193 23.67 -10.68 36.85
N PHE A 194 22.80 -11.66 36.53
CA PHE A 194 22.26 -12.59 37.52
C PHE A 194 23.32 -13.57 38.05
N ASN A 195 24.19 -14.09 37.20
CA ASN A 195 25.27 -15.00 37.61
C ASN A 195 26.27 -14.32 38.56
N ASP A 196 26.64 -13.07 38.25
CA ASP A 196 27.59 -12.29 39.02
C ASP A 196 26.95 -11.55 40.21
N ASN A 197 25.62 -11.63 40.34
CA ASN A 197 24.81 -10.81 41.26
C ASN A 197 25.16 -9.31 41.21
N ASN A 198 25.41 -8.79 40.00
CA ASN A 198 25.85 -7.42 39.77
C ASN A 198 25.00 -6.74 38.70
N PHE A 199 24.04 -5.95 39.17
CA PHE A 199 23.10 -5.20 38.34
C PHE A 199 23.49 -3.74 38.14
N ASP A 200 24.63 -3.31 38.69
CA ASP A 200 25.08 -1.93 38.60
C ASP A 200 25.31 -1.56 37.13
N ASN A 201 24.76 -0.42 36.74
CA ASN A 201 24.86 0.13 35.38
C ASN A 201 24.39 -0.84 34.27
N LEU A 202 23.43 -1.73 34.56
CA LEU A 202 22.96 -2.73 33.59
C LEU A 202 22.48 -2.11 32.26
N GLN A 203 21.73 -1.00 32.33
CA GLN A 203 21.28 -0.28 31.13
C GLN A 203 22.46 0.19 30.27
N SER A 204 23.51 0.76 30.89
CA SER A 204 24.72 1.17 30.18
C SER A 204 25.51 -0.03 29.65
N LYS A 205 25.56 -1.15 30.38
CA LYS A 205 26.19 -2.39 29.92
C LYS A 205 25.49 -2.96 28.69
N LEU A 206 24.15 -2.94 28.66
CA LEU A 206 23.34 -3.35 27.51
C LEU A 206 23.61 -2.45 26.30
N GLU A 207 23.51 -1.13 26.48
CA GLU A 207 23.77 -0.16 25.41
C GLU A 207 25.19 -0.34 24.84
N ASN A 208 26.20 -0.44 25.71
CA ASN A 208 27.58 -0.65 25.29
C ASN A 208 27.76 -1.98 24.55
N LYS A 209 27.12 -3.06 25.01
CA LYS A 209 27.23 -4.36 24.36
C LYS A 209 26.64 -4.32 22.95
N LEU A 210 25.46 -3.74 22.79
CA LEU A 210 24.75 -3.66 21.51
C LEU A 210 25.42 -2.70 20.52
N SER A 211 25.81 -1.51 20.97
CA SER A 211 26.42 -0.48 20.12
C SER A 211 27.85 -0.82 19.67
N ASN A 212 28.53 -1.74 20.36
CA ASN A 212 29.84 -2.25 19.95
C ASN A 212 29.78 -3.43 18.96
N ILE A 213 28.59 -3.92 18.62
CA ILE A 213 28.45 -4.95 17.58
C ILE A 213 28.76 -4.29 16.24
N GLN A 214 29.72 -4.86 15.52
CA GLN A 214 30.08 -4.36 14.20
C GLN A 214 28.95 -4.63 13.21
N SER A 215 28.64 -3.64 12.37
CA SER A 215 27.65 -3.81 11.30
C SER A 215 28.15 -4.79 10.26
N GLY A 216 27.24 -5.63 9.75
CA GLY A 216 27.52 -6.56 8.69
C GLY A 216 27.64 -5.88 7.32
N THR A 217 27.82 -6.68 6.27
CA THR A 217 28.02 -6.19 4.90
C THR A 217 26.73 -5.99 4.12
N THR A 218 25.60 -6.54 4.59
CA THR A 218 24.28 -6.42 3.95
C THR A 218 23.33 -5.61 4.82
N ILE A 219 22.26 -5.07 4.21
CA ILE A 219 21.25 -4.30 4.93
C ILE A 219 20.51 -5.15 5.97
N GLU A 220 20.35 -6.45 5.73
CA GLU A 220 19.72 -7.39 6.67
C GLU A 220 20.61 -7.70 7.89
N SER A 221 21.90 -7.36 7.82
CA SER A 221 22.90 -7.60 8.86
C SER A 221 23.35 -6.33 9.60
N MET A 222 22.52 -5.28 9.56
CA MET A 222 22.77 -4.02 10.29
C MET A 222 22.95 -4.26 11.79
N ASN A 223 23.86 -3.50 12.40
CA ASN A 223 23.97 -3.52 13.87
C ASN A 223 22.82 -2.72 14.53
N TYR A 224 22.78 -2.76 15.87
CA TYR A 224 21.75 -2.08 16.65
C TYR A 224 21.67 -0.56 16.39
N THR A 225 22.82 0.10 16.27
CA THR A 225 22.87 1.55 16.01
C THR A 225 22.32 1.90 14.64
N ASP A 226 22.73 1.17 13.60
CA ASP A 226 22.23 1.36 12.24
C ASP A 226 20.72 1.14 12.16
N ILE A 227 20.19 0.08 12.80
CA ILE A 227 18.75 -0.19 12.83
C ILE A 227 17.98 0.99 13.44
N LYS A 228 18.47 1.56 14.55
CA LYS A 228 17.84 2.73 15.20
C LYS A 228 17.86 3.96 14.31
N GLU A 229 18.97 4.23 13.65
CA GLU A 229 19.10 5.39 12.76
C GLU A 229 18.21 5.25 11.52
N VAL A 230 18.15 4.06 10.92
CA VAL A 230 17.26 3.79 9.79
C VAL A 230 15.80 3.88 10.23
N ASP A 231 15.40 3.25 11.33
CA ASP A 231 14.04 3.34 11.85
C ASP A 231 13.62 4.80 12.12
N ASN A 232 14.50 5.60 12.74
CA ASN A 232 14.23 7.01 12.96
C ASN A 232 14.12 7.80 11.65
N PHE A 233 14.95 7.50 10.65
CA PHE A 233 14.79 8.07 9.31
C PHE A 233 13.42 7.72 8.70
N LEU A 234 13.02 6.43 8.74
CA LEU A 234 11.75 5.95 8.20
C LEU A 234 10.53 6.59 8.89
N LYS A 235 10.59 6.80 10.21
CA LYS A 235 9.53 7.50 10.98
C LYS A 235 9.32 8.94 10.52
N ASN A 236 10.37 9.59 10.02
CA ASN A 236 10.33 11.00 9.62
C ASN A 236 10.05 11.19 8.12
N LEU A 237 10.17 10.15 7.30
CA LEU A 237 9.92 10.23 5.86
C LEU A 237 8.51 10.78 5.57
N PRO A 238 8.38 11.69 4.59
CA PRO A 238 7.07 12.24 4.22
C PRO A 238 6.19 11.14 3.65
N LYS A 239 4.87 11.29 3.84
CA LYS A 239 3.92 10.38 3.22
C LYS A 239 3.74 10.77 1.77
N LEU A 240 3.95 9.83 0.88
CA LEU A 240 3.57 9.96 -0.52
C LEU A 240 2.08 9.61 -0.64
N LYS A 241 1.26 10.53 -1.18
CA LYS A 241 -0.18 10.33 -1.29
C LYS A 241 -0.55 9.92 -2.72
N ASN A 242 -1.10 8.72 -2.84
CA ASN A 242 -1.68 8.27 -4.09
C ASN A 242 -3.05 8.90 -4.36
N HIS A 243 -3.42 8.98 -5.63
CA HIS A 243 -4.73 9.43 -6.08
C HIS A 243 -5.83 8.46 -5.64
N VAL A 244 -6.92 9.01 -5.11
CA VAL A 244 -8.09 8.25 -4.68
C VAL A 244 -9.20 8.35 -5.74
N LYS A 245 -9.82 7.21 -6.03
CA LYS A 245 -10.84 7.04 -7.08
C LYS A 245 -12.11 6.45 -6.49
N GLU A 246 -13.27 6.92 -6.95
CA GLU A 246 -14.59 6.34 -6.65
C GLU A 246 -15.14 5.67 -7.91
N TYR A 247 -15.27 4.35 -7.87
CA TYR A 247 -15.73 3.55 -9.00
C TYR A 247 -17.26 3.49 -9.08
N PHE A 248 -17.76 3.46 -10.32
CA PHE A 248 -19.16 3.23 -10.65
C PHE A 248 -19.37 1.81 -11.19
N ASP A 249 -20.61 1.33 -11.15
CA ASP A 249 -20.98 -0.02 -11.60
C ASP A 249 -20.72 -0.27 -13.10
N ASP A 250 -20.61 0.80 -13.90
CA ASP A 250 -20.31 0.71 -15.34
C ASP A 250 -18.80 0.57 -15.64
N GLY A 251 -17.97 0.47 -14.60
CA GLY A 251 -16.52 0.35 -14.69
C GLY A 251 -15.80 1.69 -14.90
N THR A 252 -16.52 2.82 -14.98
CA THR A 252 -15.91 4.15 -14.90
C THR A 252 -15.64 4.54 -13.47
N TYR A 253 -14.90 5.63 -13.27
CA TYR A 253 -14.68 6.18 -11.94
C TYR A 253 -14.70 7.71 -11.99
N ARG A 254 -14.80 8.33 -10.82
CA ARG A 254 -14.50 9.76 -10.62
C ARG A 254 -13.34 9.94 -9.65
N PRO A 255 -12.44 10.91 -9.87
CA PRO A 255 -11.46 11.28 -8.87
C PRO A 255 -12.15 11.87 -7.63
N VAL A 256 -11.61 11.57 -6.45
CA VAL A 256 -12.10 12.15 -5.19
C VAL A 256 -11.59 13.58 -5.02
N SER A 257 -12.40 14.45 -4.44
CA SER A 257 -11.99 15.81 -4.12
C SER A 257 -10.84 15.83 -3.11
N GLY A 258 -9.84 16.70 -3.33
CA GLY A 258 -8.66 16.78 -2.48
C GLY A 258 -7.54 15.79 -2.81
N ASN A 259 -7.57 15.18 -3.99
CA ASN A 259 -6.38 14.58 -4.59
C ASN A 259 -5.27 15.63 -4.77
N TRP A 260 -4.03 15.19 -4.66
CA TRP A 260 -2.86 16.05 -4.81
C TRP A 260 -2.71 16.53 -6.26
N THR A 261 -2.09 17.69 -6.42
CA THR A 261 -1.65 18.21 -7.70
C THR A 261 -0.24 17.72 -8.02
N THR A 262 0.21 17.92 -9.27
CA THR A 262 1.62 17.69 -9.65
C THR A 262 2.57 18.52 -8.80
N SER A 263 2.21 19.76 -8.41
CA SER A 263 3.01 20.60 -7.51
C SER A 263 3.12 20.02 -6.10
N ASP A 264 2.07 19.39 -5.57
CA ASP A 264 2.11 18.75 -4.26
C ASP A 264 3.04 17.53 -4.29
N ALA A 265 2.97 16.73 -5.35
CA ALA A 265 3.87 15.60 -5.57
C ALA A 265 5.34 16.04 -5.67
N VAL A 266 5.63 17.11 -6.42
CA VAL A 266 6.98 17.70 -6.50
C VAL A 266 7.51 18.11 -5.13
N ASN A 267 6.70 18.79 -4.32
CA ASN A 267 7.10 19.21 -2.98
C ASN A 267 7.43 18.01 -2.08
N ALA A 268 6.62 16.95 -2.15
CA ALA A 268 6.85 15.72 -1.40
C ALA A 268 8.14 15.01 -1.85
N ILE A 269 8.35 14.85 -3.16
CA ILE A 269 9.56 14.27 -3.75
C ILE A 269 10.81 15.05 -3.33
N ASN A 270 10.77 16.37 -3.43
CA ASN A 270 11.91 17.23 -3.07
C ASN A 270 12.25 17.16 -1.58
N LEU A 271 11.23 17.06 -0.72
CA LEU A 271 11.41 16.87 0.72
C LEU A 271 12.05 15.51 1.01
N GLU A 272 11.52 14.43 0.44
CA GLU A 272 12.04 13.08 0.61
C GLU A 272 13.50 12.96 0.14
N TYR A 273 13.80 13.50 -1.04
CA TYR A 273 15.17 13.54 -1.56
C TYR A 273 16.14 14.31 -0.65
N THR A 274 15.70 15.46 -0.12
CA THR A 274 16.51 16.25 0.81
C THR A 274 16.78 15.48 2.11
N MET A 275 15.77 14.77 2.63
CA MET A 275 15.93 13.92 3.80
C MET A 275 16.88 12.75 3.54
N ALA A 276 16.78 12.11 2.37
CA ALA A 276 17.71 11.04 1.97
C ALA A 276 19.16 11.55 1.89
N LYS A 277 19.37 12.74 1.31
CA LYS A 277 20.70 13.39 1.29
C LYS A 277 21.22 13.70 2.68
N ASN A 278 20.36 14.20 3.58
CA ASN A 278 20.75 14.47 4.96
C ASN A 278 21.12 13.18 5.70
N PHE A 279 20.37 12.08 5.48
CA PHE A 279 20.69 10.77 6.02
C PHE A 279 22.02 10.23 5.48
N LEU A 280 22.27 10.34 4.17
CA LEU A 280 23.52 9.93 3.53
C LEU A 280 24.75 10.63 4.13
N ASN A 281 24.61 11.92 4.43
CA ASN A 281 25.65 12.75 5.02
C ASN A 281 25.70 12.68 6.56
N SER A 282 24.82 11.90 7.19
CA SER A 282 24.80 11.75 8.64
C SER A 282 26.01 10.95 9.15
N GLY A 283 26.40 11.22 10.39
CA GLY A 283 27.41 10.43 11.11
C GLY A 283 26.82 9.31 11.97
N GLY A 284 25.51 9.05 11.89
CA GLY A 284 24.79 8.14 12.78
C GLY A 284 24.90 6.67 12.40
N ALA A 285 24.99 6.37 11.10
CA ALA A 285 25.00 5.01 10.57
C ALA A 285 26.24 4.71 9.71
N TYR A 286 26.54 3.42 9.53
CA TYR A 286 27.62 2.95 8.66
C TYR A 286 27.42 3.38 7.20
N ASP A 287 28.51 3.68 6.49
CA ASP A 287 28.47 4.19 5.11
C ASP A 287 27.76 3.26 4.12
N SER A 288 27.90 1.94 4.26
CA SER A 288 27.21 0.96 3.42
C SER A 288 25.69 1.02 3.60
N VAL A 289 25.24 1.16 4.85
CA VAL A 289 23.82 1.30 5.21
C VAL A 289 23.27 2.59 4.64
N LYS A 290 23.95 3.72 4.89
CA LYS A 290 23.57 5.04 4.38
C LYS A 290 23.40 5.06 2.87
N LYS A 291 24.34 4.47 2.13
CA LYS A 291 24.26 4.36 0.67
C LYS A 291 23.08 3.49 0.22
N THR A 292 22.84 2.36 0.89
CA THR A 292 21.75 1.46 0.54
C THR A 292 20.39 2.10 0.77
N VAL A 293 20.18 2.75 1.92
CA VAL A 293 18.94 3.49 2.21
C VAL A 293 18.76 4.65 1.24
N TYR A 294 19.79 5.44 0.98
CA TYR A 294 19.73 6.53 0.01
C TYR A 294 19.29 6.04 -1.37
N ASN A 295 19.95 5.01 -1.91
CA ASN A 295 19.62 4.43 -3.21
C ASN A 295 18.20 3.85 -3.23
N THR A 296 17.75 3.24 -2.13
CA THR A 296 16.38 2.74 -1.98
C THR A 296 15.38 3.89 -2.03
N THR A 297 15.63 4.98 -1.31
CA THR A 297 14.78 6.17 -1.37
C THR A 297 14.70 6.74 -2.78
N LEU A 298 15.81 6.79 -3.54
CA LEU A 298 15.77 7.25 -4.93
C LEU A 298 14.88 6.36 -5.82
N LYS A 299 14.96 5.04 -5.65
CA LYS A 299 14.08 4.09 -6.35
C LYS A 299 12.61 4.27 -5.96
N ASN A 300 12.35 4.51 -4.68
CA ASN A 300 11.00 4.77 -4.16
C ASN A 300 10.41 6.05 -4.75
N ILE A 301 11.19 7.13 -4.78
CA ILE A 301 10.84 8.41 -5.44
C ILE A 301 10.49 8.18 -6.92
N SER A 302 11.36 7.51 -7.68
CA SER A 302 11.14 7.24 -9.11
C SER A 302 9.85 6.45 -9.36
N SER A 303 9.59 5.45 -8.51
CA SER A 303 8.38 4.61 -8.62
C SER A 303 7.12 5.38 -8.27
N TYR A 304 7.15 6.18 -7.21
CA TYR A 304 6.04 7.06 -6.84
C TYR A 304 5.77 8.10 -7.91
N HIS A 305 6.79 8.76 -8.46
CA HIS A 305 6.63 9.75 -9.53
C HIS A 305 5.89 9.15 -10.73
N LYS A 306 6.34 7.98 -11.21
CA LYS A 306 5.67 7.26 -12.31
C LYS A 306 4.23 6.91 -11.95
N ARG A 307 4.00 6.37 -10.77
CA ARG A 307 2.67 5.97 -10.32
C ARG A 307 1.71 7.14 -10.17
N PHE A 308 2.16 8.20 -9.51
CA PHE A 308 1.38 9.41 -9.32
C PHE A 308 1.02 10.07 -10.66
N ALA A 309 1.99 10.24 -11.56
CA ALA A 309 1.75 10.81 -12.88
C ALA A 309 0.74 9.96 -13.68
N PHE A 310 0.82 8.64 -13.57
CA PHE A 310 -0.10 7.72 -14.25
C PHE A 310 -1.53 7.91 -13.73
N ASP A 311 -1.71 7.93 -12.42
CA ASP A 311 -3.03 8.10 -11.83
C ASP A 311 -3.59 9.50 -12.10
N TYR A 312 -2.78 10.54 -11.97
CA TYR A 312 -3.18 11.92 -12.28
C TYR A 312 -3.63 12.06 -13.74
N GLN A 313 -2.84 11.55 -14.69
CA GLN A 313 -3.19 11.60 -16.11
C GLN A 313 -4.43 10.76 -16.42
N SER A 314 -4.57 9.59 -15.78
CA SER A 314 -5.75 8.75 -15.93
C SER A 314 -7.01 9.46 -15.44
N ASP A 315 -6.92 10.20 -14.34
CA ASP A 315 -8.02 11.00 -13.78
C ASP A 315 -8.40 12.14 -14.74
N GLN A 316 -7.42 12.86 -15.30
CA GLN A 316 -7.68 13.90 -16.30
C GLN A 316 -8.42 13.34 -17.54
N ASN A 317 -7.96 12.20 -18.05
CA ASN A 317 -8.59 11.53 -19.18
C ASN A 317 -10.03 11.10 -18.84
N GLN A 318 -10.24 10.51 -17.66
CA GLN A 318 -11.55 10.05 -17.21
C GLN A 318 -12.53 11.21 -17.01
N ASP A 319 -12.08 12.33 -16.43
CA ASP A 319 -12.89 13.53 -16.27
C ASP A 319 -13.28 14.14 -17.63
N GLN A 320 -12.38 14.12 -18.60
CA GLN A 320 -12.67 14.58 -19.96
C GLN A 320 -13.71 13.69 -20.64
N ILE A 321 -13.56 12.36 -20.55
CA ILE A 321 -14.56 11.39 -21.04
C ILE A 321 -15.92 11.61 -20.38
N ASN A 322 -15.96 11.85 -19.07
CA ASN A 322 -17.20 12.12 -18.34
C ASN A 322 -17.89 13.40 -18.83
N LYS A 323 -17.13 14.47 -19.07
CA LYS A 323 -17.66 15.74 -19.63
C LYS A 323 -18.22 15.53 -21.04
N ASP A 324 -17.49 14.85 -21.91
CA ASP A 324 -17.93 14.63 -23.29
C ASP A 324 -19.12 13.66 -23.36
N ARG A 325 -19.20 12.68 -22.45
CA ARG A 325 -20.35 11.77 -22.33
C ARG A 325 -21.61 12.54 -21.90
N ASN A 326 -21.48 13.47 -20.95
CA ASN A 326 -22.58 14.31 -20.52
C ASN A 326 -23.04 15.26 -21.63
N ASN A 327 -22.10 15.86 -22.37
CA ASN A 327 -22.43 16.69 -23.53
C ASN A 327 -23.18 15.90 -24.61
N TYR A 328 -22.70 14.68 -24.93
CA TYR A 328 -23.38 13.79 -25.87
C TYR A 328 -24.82 13.47 -25.43
N LYS A 329 -25.04 13.14 -24.15
CA LYS A 329 -26.37 12.87 -23.59
C LYS A 329 -27.30 14.08 -23.75
N LEU A 330 -26.81 15.28 -23.41
CA LEU A 330 -27.59 16.52 -23.55
C LEU A 330 -27.99 16.77 -25.01
N LEU A 331 -27.05 16.63 -25.95
CA LEU A 331 -27.31 16.79 -27.38
C LEU A 331 -28.33 15.76 -27.88
N LYS A 332 -28.25 14.52 -27.39
CA LYS A 332 -29.18 13.44 -27.73
C LYS A 332 -30.59 13.73 -27.22
N GLU A 333 -30.73 14.18 -25.98
CA GLU A 333 -32.02 14.59 -25.41
C GLU A 333 -32.65 15.75 -26.18
N GLN A 334 -31.84 16.75 -26.59
CA GLN A 334 -32.29 17.85 -27.44
C GLN A 334 -32.77 17.35 -28.80
N TYR A 335 -32.00 16.44 -29.43
CA TYR A 335 -32.37 15.83 -30.71
C TYR A 335 -33.71 15.11 -30.62
N GLU A 336 -33.88 14.21 -29.64
CA GLU A 336 -35.13 13.45 -29.42
C GLU A 336 -36.32 14.37 -29.12
N ASN A 337 -36.10 15.48 -28.41
CA ASN A 337 -37.14 16.49 -28.17
C ASN A 337 -37.57 17.20 -29.47
N PHE A 338 -36.61 17.59 -30.31
CA PHE A 338 -36.91 18.24 -31.58
C PHE A 338 -37.52 17.27 -32.60
N GLU A 339 -37.19 15.98 -32.58
CA GLU A 339 -37.91 14.96 -33.36
C GLU A 339 -39.39 14.91 -32.97
N LYS A 340 -39.70 14.86 -31.67
CA LYS A 340 -41.09 14.88 -31.19
C LYS A 340 -41.83 16.15 -31.62
N LYS A 341 -41.17 17.32 -31.56
CA LYS A 341 -41.74 18.60 -32.02
C LYS A 341 -41.95 18.64 -33.53
N LEU A 342 -41.02 18.08 -34.31
CA LEU A 342 -41.14 17.94 -35.75
C LEU A 342 -42.37 17.11 -36.12
N ASP A 343 -42.58 15.97 -35.46
CA ASP A 343 -43.73 15.11 -35.73
C ASP A 343 -45.06 15.75 -35.32
N ALA A 344 -45.09 16.51 -34.23
CA ALA A 344 -46.26 17.31 -33.87
C ALA A 344 -46.57 18.40 -34.92
N ALA A 345 -45.54 19.11 -35.41
CA ALA A 345 -45.70 20.12 -36.44
C ALA A 345 -46.18 19.54 -37.79
N LYS A 346 -45.68 18.35 -38.17
CA LYS A 346 -46.18 17.60 -39.34
C LYS A 346 -47.67 17.28 -39.21
N LYS A 347 -48.11 16.75 -38.05
CA LYS A 347 -49.52 16.44 -37.78
C LYS A 347 -50.43 17.67 -37.84
N GLN A 348 -49.90 18.85 -37.49
CA GLN A 348 -50.61 20.12 -37.54
C GLN A 348 -50.52 20.82 -38.92
N ASN A 349 -49.86 20.22 -39.92
CA ASN A 349 -49.57 20.82 -41.23
C ASN A 349 -48.87 22.20 -41.15
N ASN A 350 -48.10 22.45 -40.08
CA ASN A 350 -47.38 23.72 -39.90
C ASN A 350 -46.00 23.66 -40.59
N MET A 351 -45.99 23.83 -41.91
CA MET A 351 -44.79 23.64 -42.75
C MET A 351 -43.62 24.57 -42.39
N LYS A 352 -43.90 25.80 -41.92
CA LYS A 352 -42.84 26.71 -41.47
C LYS A 352 -42.07 26.12 -40.28
N MET A 353 -42.79 25.58 -39.30
CA MET A 353 -42.17 24.93 -38.14
C MET A 353 -41.47 23.62 -38.50
N VAL A 354 -42.01 22.87 -39.46
CA VAL A 354 -41.36 21.66 -40.00
C VAL A 354 -39.97 22.01 -40.54
N LEU A 355 -39.84 23.03 -41.39
CA LEU A 355 -38.55 23.45 -41.96
C LEU A 355 -37.57 23.90 -40.86
N THR A 356 -38.02 24.75 -39.93
CA THR A 356 -37.17 25.21 -38.82
C THR A 356 -36.67 24.06 -37.95
N TYR A 357 -37.51 23.09 -37.61
CA TYR A 357 -37.09 21.94 -36.80
C TYR A 357 -36.15 20.99 -37.56
N LEU A 358 -36.33 20.83 -38.89
CA LEU A 358 -35.38 20.07 -39.71
C LEU A 358 -33.99 20.72 -39.73
N GLU A 359 -33.90 22.05 -39.85
CA GLU A 359 -32.63 22.78 -39.78
C GLU A 359 -31.93 22.57 -38.43
N ILE A 360 -32.68 22.69 -37.33
CA ILE A 360 -32.17 22.45 -35.97
C ILE A 360 -31.68 21.01 -35.82
N LEU A 361 -32.48 20.02 -36.24
CA LEU A 361 -32.12 18.60 -36.16
C LEU A 361 -30.87 18.28 -36.99
N ASN A 362 -30.70 18.90 -38.15
CA ASN A 362 -29.49 18.73 -38.96
C ASN A 362 -28.25 19.27 -38.23
N GLY A 363 -28.36 20.46 -37.62
CA GLY A 363 -27.28 21.01 -36.79
C GLY A 363 -26.93 20.11 -35.59
N LEU A 364 -27.94 19.62 -34.87
CA LEU A 364 -27.74 18.69 -33.74
C LEU A 364 -27.12 17.35 -34.18
N LYS A 365 -27.46 16.85 -35.37
CA LYS A 365 -26.87 15.63 -35.92
C LYS A 365 -25.37 15.79 -36.17
N THR A 366 -24.93 16.93 -36.72
CA THR A 366 -23.50 17.24 -36.88
C THR A 366 -22.79 17.30 -35.54
N GLN A 367 -23.35 18.01 -34.55
CA GLN A 367 -22.77 18.11 -33.21
C GLN A 367 -22.69 16.75 -32.49
N LEU A 368 -23.70 15.88 -32.66
CA LEU A 368 -23.66 14.51 -32.13
C LEU A 368 -22.54 13.67 -32.75
N ALA A 369 -22.29 13.82 -34.06
CA ALA A 369 -21.19 13.12 -34.72
C ALA A 369 -19.83 13.60 -34.21
N GLU A 370 -19.65 14.91 -34.04
CA GLU A 370 -18.44 15.51 -33.46
C GLU A 370 -18.21 15.03 -32.01
N ALA A 371 -19.25 15.06 -31.17
CA ALA A 371 -19.16 14.58 -29.79
C ALA A 371 -18.82 13.08 -29.71
N THR A 372 -19.33 12.27 -30.65
CA THR A 372 -19.01 10.84 -30.74
C THR A 372 -17.56 10.59 -31.13
N ALA A 373 -17.06 11.33 -32.13
CA ALA A 373 -15.66 11.23 -32.55
C ALA A 373 -14.71 11.62 -31.41
N LYS A 374 -15.00 12.74 -30.73
CA LYS A 374 -14.20 13.19 -29.59
C LYS A 374 -14.16 12.17 -28.45
N LEU A 375 -15.33 11.60 -28.08
CA LEU A 375 -15.40 10.53 -27.07
C LEU A 375 -14.54 9.32 -27.44
N LYS A 376 -14.50 8.95 -28.72
CA LYS A 376 -13.67 7.86 -29.21
C LYS A 376 -12.18 8.19 -29.03
N ASP A 377 -11.76 9.38 -29.45
CA ASP A 377 -10.36 9.82 -29.33
C ASP A 377 -9.89 9.85 -27.86
N ASP A 378 -10.70 10.40 -26.95
CA ASP A 378 -10.37 10.46 -25.52
C ASP A 378 -10.31 9.06 -24.89
N THR A 379 -11.22 8.16 -25.30
CA THR A 379 -11.21 6.75 -24.86
C THR A 379 -9.98 6.01 -25.38
N GLU A 380 -9.55 6.28 -26.62
CA GLU A 380 -8.32 5.71 -27.19
C GLU A 380 -7.07 6.20 -26.45
N ALA A 381 -7.02 7.49 -26.10
CA ALA A 381 -5.94 8.07 -25.31
C ALA A 381 -5.82 7.43 -23.92
N GLN A 382 -6.94 7.25 -23.21
CA GLN A 382 -7.00 6.54 -21.93
C GLN A 382 -6.50 5.10 -22.07
N ASN A 383 -7.02 4.37 -23.08
CA ASN A 383 -6.64 2.98 -23.32
C ASN A 383 -5.16 2.81 -23.68
N LYS A 384 -4.54 3.77 -24.38
CA LYS A 384 -3.11 3.72 -24.71
C LYS A 384 -2.25 3.73 -23.45
N LEU A 385 -2.60 4.57 -22.48
CA LEU A 385 -1.89 4.64 -21.20
C LEU A 385 -2.13 3.37 -20.36
N SER A 386 -3.36 2.85 -20.30
CA SER A 386 -3.65 1.61 -19.57
C SER A 386 -2.98 0.37 -20.17
N LYS A 387 -2.83 0.30 -21.50
CA LYS A 387 -2.18 -0.83 -22.19
C LYS A 387 -0.66 -0.84 -22.03
N ASN A 388 -0.04 0.33 -21.91
CA ASN A 388 1.39 0.45 -21.67
C ASN A 388 1.65 1.57 -20.63
N PRO A 389 1.58 1.24 -19.33
CA PRO A 389 1.75 2.23 -18.26
C PRO A 389 3.10 2.94 -18.30
N ASN A 390 4.15 2.34 -18.86
CA ASN A 390 5.47 2.97 -18.98
C ASN A 390 5.47 4.16 -19.95
N ASN A 391 4.45 4.31 -20.81
CA ASN A 391 4.25 5.53 -21.59
C ASN A 391 3.89 6.74 -20.72
N VAL A 392 3.67 6.57 -19.41
CA VAL A 392 3.45 7.68 -18.47
C VAL A 392 4.54 8.74 -18.58
N VAL A 393 5.79 8.35 -18.89
CA VAL A 393 6.93 9.27 -19.03
C VAL A 393 6.75 10.30 -20.15
N GLU A 394 5.87 10.02 -21.11
CA GLU A 394 5.57 10.92 -22.24
C GLU A 394 4.44 11.92 -21.91
N THR A 395 3.74 11.73 -20.80
CA THR A 395 2.58 12.53 -20.40
C THR A 395 2.98 13.90 -19.84
N GLU A 396 2.10 14.89 -19.95
CA GLU A 396 2.34 16.22 -19.35
C GLU A 396 2.42 16.13 -17.82
N ALA A 397 1.60 15.27 -17.18
CA ALA A 397 1.66 15.05 -15.75
C ALA A 397 3.05 14.61 -15.27
N TYR A 398 3.71 13.70 -16.00
CA TYR A 398 5.06 13.26 -15.68
C TYR A 398 6.09 14.36 -15.88
N LYS A 399 6.01 15.10 -16.99
CA LYS A 399 6.92 16.21 -17.32
C LYS A 399 6.80 17.36 -16.33
N ASP A 400 5.58 17.70 -15.91
CA ASP A 400 5.32 18.73 -14.92
C ASP A 400 6.03 18.43 -13.60
N ILE A 401 5.99 17.17 -13.16
CA ILE A 401 6.73 16.73 -11.96
C ILE A 401 8.23 16.76 -12.20
N SER A 402 8.70 16.19 -13.32
CA SER A 402 10.12 16.13 -13.69
C SER A 402 10.77 17.53 -13.78
N ASN A 403 10.02 18.54 -14.22
CA ASN A 403 10.52 19.91 -14.35
C ASN A 403 10.62 20.63 -13.00
N GLY A 404 9.85 20.20 -12.00
CA GLY A 404 9.81 20.81 -10.67
C GLY A 404 10.68 20.10 -9.62
N GLU A 405 11.05 18.84 -9.87
CA GLU A 405 11.86 18.08 -8.94
C GLU A 405 13.37 18.43 -9.02
N ILE A 406 14.05 18.40 -7.87
CA ILE A 406 15.51 18.53 -7.78
C ILE A 406 16.22 17.17 -7.89
N PHE A 407 15.43 16.11 -8.06
CA PHE A 407 15.86 14.75 -8.26
C PHE A 407 16.23 14.53 -9.73
N ASN A 408 17.32 13.83 -9.99
CA ASN A 408 17.66 13.35 -11.32
C ASN A 408 18.13 11.91 -11.20
N GLU A 409 17.34 10.98 -11.75
CA GLU A 409 17.61 9.53 -11.72
C GLU A 409 18.97 9.18 -12.35
N ASN A 410 19.54 10.04 -13.21
CA ASN A 410 20.80 9.80 -13.91
C ASN A 410 22.06 10.43 -13.26
N GLN A 411 21.96 10.97 -12.04
CA GLN A 411 23.14 11.44 -11.30
C GLN A 411 23.73 10.30 -10.45
N ASP A 412 24.44 9.39 -11.12
CA ASP A 412 25.47 8.52 -10.51
C ASP A 412 26.86 9.15 -10.68
#